data_AF-A0A2D7NTK6-F1
#
_entry.id   AF-A0A2D7NTK6-F1
#
_cell.length_a   1.000
_cell.length_b   1.000
_cell.length_c   1.000
_cell.angle_alpha   90.00
_cell.angle_beta   90.00
_cell.angle_gamma   90.00
#
_symmetry.space_group_name_H-M   'P 1'
#
loop_
_entity.id
_entity.type
_entity.pdbx_description
1 polymer ?
#
loop_
_entity_poly.entity_id
_entity_poly.type
_entity_poly.pdbx_seq_one_letter_code
_entity_poly.pdbx_strand_id
1 'polypeptide(L)'
;MTVKNELGEVPVDVALRYGNTYNDNILTFVNNINTIEGGTHLSGFRSALTRAMNNHASKNNLIKAKKNEKISLTGEDFREGLTAIISVKVAEPQFEGQTKTKLGNGDVKGLVDKVVYEGILDFLEQNPSIGRKVIEKALLAARSRSAARKARELIRRKSALGGSSLPGKLADCSNRDPVFSELYLVEGDSAGGSAKQGRDRRTQAILPLRGKVINAEKARIDKLLSNNEVQSMITALGAGFGGSEDDLGEKSAGDFDPEKLRYHKVIIMTDADVDGSHIRTLLLTFFYRKMKEVIDGGYLFLALPPLYRVSQGKKEAYAYDDNERDRLIERMKKDNKNTKVSMQRYKGLGEMNPTQLWETTMNPETRTLLQVSVESAAEAAETFQNLMGSDVEARRTFIEKNAKFVVNLDV
;
A
#
# COMPACT_ATOMS: atom_id res chain seq x y z
N MET A 1 -13.31 12.03 23.60
CA MET A 1 -14.58 11.62 24.22
C MET A 1 -14.29 10.41 25.08
N THR A 2 -14.89 10.36 26.27
CA THR A 2 -14.76 9.24 27.20
C THR A 2 -16.15 8.76 27.61
N VAL A 3 -16.38 7.46 27.60
CA VAL A 3 -17.61 6.82 28.12
C VAL A 3 -17.19 5.92 29.25
N LYS A 4 -17.82 6.09 30.41
CA LYS A 4 -17.55 5.28 31.60
C LYS A 4 -18.86 4.77 32.18
N ASN A 5 -18.89 3.49 32.46
CA ASN A 5 -19.89 2.88 33.33
C ASN A 5 -19.18 1.95 34.31
N GLU A 6 -19.12 2.38 35.57
CA GLU A 6 -18.43 1.65 36.65
C GLU A 6 -19.40 0.83 37.53
N LEU A 7 -20.71 1.04 37.38
CA LEU A 7 -21.75 0.49 38.27
C LEU A 7 -22.54 -0.68 37.63
N GLY A 8 -22.19 -1.08 36.41
CA GLY A 8 -22.83 -2.20 35.71
C GLY A 8 -22.18 -3.56 36.01
N GLU A 9 -22.88 -4.65 35.64
CA GLU A 9 -22.37 -6.04 35.73
C GLU A 9 -21.04 -6.22 34.99
N VAL A 10 -20.85 -5.47 33.90
CA VAL A 10 -19.61 -5.39 33.14
C VAL A 10 -19.18 -3.92 33.12
N PRO A 11 -18.22 -3.50 33.97
CA PRO A 11 -17.67 -2.16 33.89
C PRO A 11 -16.99 -1.91 32.54
N VAL A 12 -17.32 -0.78 31.92
CA VAL A 12 -16.83 -0.38 30.59
C VAL A 12 -16.18 0.99 30.68
N ASP A 13 -14.93 1.10 30.23
CA ASP A 13 -14.22 2.37 30.03
C ASP A 13 -13.76 2.47 28.58
N VAL A 14 -14.22 3.51 27.88
CA VAL A 14 -13.93 3.73 26.47
C VAL A 14 -13.42 5.15 26.30
N ALA A 15 -12.24 5.29 25.71
CA ALA A 15 -11.70 6.57 25.27
C ALA A 15 -11.58 6.58 23.75
N LEU A 16 -12.12 7.62 23.10
CA LEU A 16 -12.06 7.76 21.65
C LEU A 16 -11.72 9.19 21.21
N ARG A 17 -10.96 9.29 20.11
CA ARG A 17 -10.54 10.53 19.48
C ARG A 17 -10.47 10.34 17.96
N TYR A 18 -10.98 11.32 17.22
CA TYR A 18 -10.75 11.40 15.78
C TYR A 18 -9.48 12.17 15.48
N GLY A 19 -8.65 11.61 14.60
CA GLY A 19 -7.48 12.25 14.01
C GLY A 19 -7.73 12.68 12.57
N ASN A 20 -6.68 13.20 11.93
CA ASN A 20 -6.68 13.56 10.51
C ASN A 20 -6.28 12.40 9.59
N THR A 21 -5.92 11.26 10.16
CA THR A 21 -5.60 10.03 9.43
C THR A 21 -6.85 9.43 8.79
N TYR A 22 -6.63 8.47 7.88
CA TYR A 22 -7.69 7.68 7.25
C TYR A 22 -7.81 6.28 7.84
N ASN A 23 -6.74 5.75 8.44
CA ASN A 23 -6.78 4.46 9.13
C ASN A 23 -7.38 4.62 10.53
N ASP A 24 -8.15 3.63 10.97
CA ASP A 24 -8.56 3.48 12.36
C ASP A 24 -7.51 2.71 13.18
N ASN A 25 -7.51 2.93 14.48
CA ASN A 25 -6.68 2.21 15.45
C ASN A 25 -7.51 1.96 16.70
N ILE A 26 -8.02 0.74 16.84
CA ILE A 26 -8.90 0.35 17.95
C ILE A 26 -8.19 -0.72 18.77
N LEU A 27 -7.80 -0.36 19.99
CA LEU A 27 -7.20 -1.28 20.96
C LEU A 27 -8.26 -1.74 21.94
N THR A 28 -8.28 -3.04 22.24
CA THR A 28 -9.31 -3.64 23.08
C THR A 28 -8.72 -4.49 24.19
N PHE A 29 -9.30 -4.38 25.37
CA PHE A 29 -8.80 -5.02 26.58
C PHE A 29 -9.95 -5.62 27.38
N VAL A 30 -9.73 -6.83 27.89
CA VAL A 30 -10.60 -7.51 28.85
C VAL A 30 -9.76 -7.84 30.07
N ASN A 31 -10.12 -7.30 31.25
CA ASN A 31 -9.37 -7.54 32.49
C ASN A 31 -7.85 -7.28 32.34
N ASN A 32 -7.46 -6.18 31.67
CA ASN A 32 -6.08 -5.80 31.33
C ASN A 32 -5.35 -6.72 30.33
N ILE A 33 -6.02 -7.71 29.75
CA ILE A 33 -5.47 -8.55 28.67
C ILE A 33 -5.86 -7.94 27.33
N ASN A 34 -4.87 -7.71 26.46
CA ASN A 34 -5.10 -7.22 25.10
C ASN A 34 -5.76 -8.31 24.23
N THR A 35 -6.95 -8.04 23.74
CA THR A 35 -7.67 -8.91 22.81
C THR A 35 -7.35 -8.51 21.38
N ILE A 36 -6.24 -9.02 20.85
CA ILE A 36 -5.68 -8.67 19.52
C ILE A 36 -6.65 -9.04 18.39
N GLU A 37 -7.39 -10.14 18.55
CA GLU A 37 -8.43 -10.59 17.61
C GLU A 37 -9.80 -9.97 17.90
N GLY A 38 -9.90 -9.10 18.91
CA GLY A 38 -11.13 -8.43 19.29
C GLY A 38 -12.10 -9.32 20.07
N GLY A 39 -13.35 -9.40 19.63
CA GLY A 39 -14.40 -10.18 20.30
C GLY A 39 -15.71 -9.41 20.49
N THR A 40 -16.58 -9.94 21.35
CA THR A 40 -17.95 -9.46 21.53
C THR A 40 -18.06 -8.01 21.99
N HIS A 41 -17.14 -7.55 22.85
CA HIS A 41 -17.02 -6.15 23.28
C HIS A 41 -16.68 -5.21 22.13
N LEU A 42 -15.75 -5.60 21.25
CA LEU A 42 -15.40 -4.81 20.05
C LEU A 42 -16.61 -4.71 19.11
N SER A 43 -17.31 -5.83 18.87
CA SER A 43 -18.52 -5.84 18.05
C SER A 43 -19.62 -4.95 18.65
N GLY A 44 -19.80 -4.96 19.97
CA GLY A 44 -20.73 -4.10 20.69
C GLY A 44 -20.41 -2.61 20.50
N PHE A 45 -19.14 -2.23 20.69
CA PHE A 45 -18.67 -0.87 20.43
C PHE A 45 -18.91 -0.42 18.98
N ARG A 46 -18.56 -1.24 18.00
CA ARG A 46 -18.72 -0.92 16.56
C ARG A 46 -20.19 -0.71 16.20
N SER A 47 -21.08 -1.55 16.70
CA SER A 47 -22.53 -1.44 16.54
C SER A 47 -23.04 -0.13 17.15
N ALA A 48 -22.72 0.13 18.41
CA ALA A 48 -23.13 1.32 19.14
C ALA A 48 -22.68 2.61 18.46
N LEU A 49 -21.40 2.71 18.09
CA LEU A 49 -20.84 3.86 17.37
C LEU A 49 -21.62 4.15 16.10
N THR A 50 -21.85 3.12 15.29
CA THR A 50 -22.55 3.26 14.00
C THR A 50 -23.99 3.74 14.19
N ARG A 51 -24.72 3.17 15.15
CA ARG A 51 -26.12 3.55 15.42
C ARG A 51 -26.22 4.94 16.02
N ALA A 52 -25.39 5.27 17.02
CA ALA A 52 -25.43 6.57 17.71
C ALA A 52 -25.11 7.71 16.74
N MET A 53 -24.08 7.55 15.91
CA MET A 53 -23.71 8.55 14.92
C MET A 53 -24.78 8.71 13.83
N ASN A 54 -25.37 7.62 13.33
CA ASN A 54 -26.48 7.70 12.38
C ASN A 54 -27.71 8.39 12.99
N ASN A 55 -28.07 8.06 14.23
CA ASN A 55 -29.18 8.71 14.94
C ASN A 55 -28.94 10.22 15.07
N HIS A 56 -27.75 10.63 15.52
CA HIS A 56 -27.38 12.04 15.63
C HIS A 56 -27.40 12.75 14.26
N ALA A 57 -26.91 12.10 13.21
CA ALA A 57 -26.89 12.66 11.85
C ALA A 57 -28.30 12.87 11.28
N SER A 58 -29.21 11.91 11.48
CA SER A 58 -30.61 11.98 11.05
C SER A 58 -31.40 13.01 11.86
N LYS A 59 -31.30 12.99 13.20
CA LYS A 59 -32.00 13.92 14.11
C LYS A 59 -31.67 15.39 13.81
N ASN A 60 -30.43 15.66 13.41
CA ASN A 60 -29.93 17.01 13.15
C ASN A 60 -29.85 17.38 11.66
N ASN A 61 -30.41 16.56 10.76
CA ASN A 61 -30.39 16.79 9.31
C ASN A 61 -28.99 17.10 8.73
N LEU A 62 -27.96 16.41 9.25
CA LEU A 62 -26.55 16.65 8.88
C LEU A 62 -26.16 15.96 7.57
N ILE A 63 -26.98 15.01 7.09
CA ILE A 63 -26.77 14.31 5.82
C ILE A 63 -27.35 15.15 4.68
N LYS A 64 -26.56 16.11 4.18
CA LYS A 64 -26.90 16.89 2.98
C LYS A 64 -26.46 16.13 1.72
N ALA A 65 -27.38 15.37 1.16
CA ALA A 65 -27.21 14.73 -0.15
C ALA A 65 -27.25 15.78 -1.28
N LYS A 66 -26.39 15.64 -2.31
CA LYS A 66 -26.60 16.35 -3.58
C LYS A 66 -27.84 15.79 -4.29
N LYS A 67 -28.49 16.56 -5.17
CA LYS A 67 -29.56 16.04 -6.05
C LYS A 67 -29.04 14.76 -6.74
N ASN A 68 -29.77 13.65 -6.60
CA ASN A 68 -29.46 12.30 -7.11
C ASN A 68 -28.35 11.50 -6.37
N GLU A 69 -27.92 11.91 -5.17
CA GLU A 69 -26.92 11.18 -4.39
C GLU A 69 -27.56 10.46 -3.18
N LYS A 70 -27.81 9.14 -3.27
CA LYS A 70 -28.13 8.33 -2.07
C LYS A 70 -26.82 7.93 -1.39
N ILE A 71 -26.42 8.63 -0.33
CA ILE A 71 -25.30 8.24 0.53
C ILE A 71 -25.86 7.57 1.78
N SER A 72 -25.50 6.31 2.03
CA SER A 72 -25.66 5.67 3.33
C SER A 72 -24.31 5.67 4.05
N LEU A 73 -24.33 6.11 5.31
CA LEU A 73 -23.18 6.02 6.20
C LEU A 73 -23.16 4.62 6.83
N THR A 74 -22.01 3.98 6.74
CA THR A 74 -21.73 2.64 7.28
C THR A 74 -20.77 2.75 8.46
N GLY A 75 -20.60 1.66 9.21
CA GLY A 75 -19.70 1.66 10.37
C GLY A 75 -18.24 1.97 10.00
N GLU A 76 -17.78 1.56 8.82
CA GLU A 76 -16.44 1.89 8.31
C GLU A 76 -16.24 3.41 8.15
N ASP A 77 -17.25 4.10 7.61
CA ASP A 77 -17.19 5.53 7.37
C ASP A 77 -17.03 6.31 8.69
N PHE A 78 -17.64 5.82 9.77
CA PHE A 78 -17.50 6.39 11.11
C PHE A 78 -16.20 5.99 11.80
N ARG A 79 -15.55 4.89 11.40
CA ARG A 79 -14.25 4.50 11.96
C ARG A 79 -13.08 5.19 11.27
N GLU A 80 -13.23 5.70 10.05
CA GLU A 80 -12.14 6.38 9.32
C GLU A 80 -11.45 7.45 10.19
N GLY A 81 -10.17 7.24 10.50
CA GLY A 81 -9.38 8.15 11.35
C GLY A 81 -9.73 8.14 12.83
N LEU A 82 -10.42 7.11 13.33
CA LEU A 82 -10.74 6.92 14.74
C LEU A 82 -9.59 6.23 15.47
N THR A 83 -9.17 6.79 16.60
CA THR A 83 -8.38 6.07 17.60
C THR A 83 -9.24 5.82 18.83
N ALA A 84 -9.37 4.56 19.23
CA ALA A 84 -10.16 4.17 20.38
C ALA A 84 -9.43 3.14 21.25
N ILE A 85 -9.62 3.25 22.55
CA ILE A 85 -9.20 2.26 23.55
C ILE A 85 -10.47 1.82 24.28
N ILE A 86 -10.71 0.52 24.28
CA ILE A 86 -11.89 -0.11 24.89
C ILE A 86 -11.39 -1.05 25.97
N SER A 87 -11.74 -0.78 27.23
CA SER A 87 -11.42 -1.62 28.37
C SER A 87 -12.69 -2.08 29.05
N VAL A 88 -12.88 -3.40 29.13
CA VAL A 88 -14.01 -4.02 29.84
C VAL A 88 -13.52 -4.90 30.98
N LYS A 89 -14.28 -4.93 32.07
CA LYS A 89 -14.05 -5.84 33.19
C LYS A 89 -15.16 -6.88 33.21
N VAL A 90 -14.80 -8.15 33.06
CA VAL A 90 -15.74 -9.27 32.98
C VAL A 90 -15.42 -10.25 34.09
N ALA A 91 -16.41 -10.63 34.90
CA ALA A 91 -16.20 -11.54 36.02
C ALA A 91 -15.75 -12.93 35.57
N GLU A 92 -16.43 -13.49 34.56
CA GLU A 92 -16.15 -14.81 34.00
C GLU A 92 -15.88 -14.72 32.48
N PRO A 93 -14.68 -14.27 32.07
CA PRO A 93 -14.36 -14.10 30.66
C PRO A 93 -14.16 -15.45 29.97
N GLN A 94 -14.92 -15.68 28.91
CA GLN A 94 -14.80 -16.81 27.99
C GLN A 94 -14.08 -16.34 26.73
N PHE A 95 -12.95 -16.96 26.42
CA PHE A 95 -12.18 -16.65 25.22
C PHE A 95 -12.32 -17.75 24.17
N GLU A 96 -12.32 -17.36 22.90
CA GLU A 96 -12.20 -18.32 21.80
C GLU A 96 -10.73 -18.75 21.66
N GLY A 97 -10.51 -20.06 21.60
CA GLY A 97 -9.18 -20.65 21.41
C GLY A 97 -8.25 -20.59 22.64
N GLN A 98 -7.04 -21.12 22.47
CA GLN A 98 -6.06 -21.28 23.55
C GLN A 98 -5.39 -19.95 23.96
N THR A 99 -5.30 -18.99 23.05
CA THR A 99 -4.44 -17.80 23.16
C THR A 99 -5.07 -16.61 23.90
N LYS A 100 -6.29 -16.73 24.44
CA LYS A 100 -7.03 -15.64 25.12
C LYS A 100 -7.06 -14.32 24.33
N THR A 101 -7.08 -14.41 23.00
CA THR A 101 -6.97 -13.29 22.07
C THR A 101 -8.31 -12.69 21.65
N LYS A 102 -9.41 -13.44 21.79
CA LYS A 102 -10.75 -13.05 21.35
C LYS A 102 -11.81 -13.35 22.40
N LEU A 103 -12.59 -12.35 22.80
CA LEU A 103 -13.68 -12.52 23.78
C LEU A 103 -14.93 -13.13 23.13
N GLY A 104 -15.49 -14.17 23.75
CA GLY A 104 -16.66 -14.93 23.27
C GLY A 104 -17.95 -14.75 24.09
N ASN A 105 -17.94 -14.02 25.21
CA ASN A 105 -19.15 -13.77 26.03
C ASN A 105 -20.22 -13.01 25.24
N GLY A 106 -21.32 -13.67 24.85
CA GLY A 106 -22.36 -13.10 24.00
C GLY A 106 -23.15 -11.94 24.64
N ASP A 107 -23.32 -11.98 25.96
CA ASP A 107 -23.96 -10.97 26.81
C ASP A 107 -23.18 -9.65 26.84
N VAL A 108 -21.85 -9.71 26.84
CA VAL A 108 -20.97 -8.53 26.86
C VAL A 108 -21.21 -7.61 25.66
N LYS A 109 -21.55 -8.15 24.48
CA LYS A 109 -21.86 -7.37 23.29
C LYS A 109 -22.99 -6.36 23.55
N GLY A 110 -24.09 -6.83 24.14
CA GLY A 110 -25.28 -5.99 24.40
C GLY A 110 -25.03 -4.94 25.48
N LEU A 111 -24.27 -5.31 26.51
CA LEU A 111 -23.91 -4.40 27.61
C LEU A 111 -23.01 -3.26 27.13
N VAL A 112 -21.93 -3.58 26.40
CA VAL A 112 -21.04 -2.57 25.81
C VAL A 112 -21.79 -1.71 24.81
N ASP A 113 -22.62 -2.31 23.96
CA ASP A 113 -23.39 -1.59 22.96
C ASP A 113 -24.30 -0.53 23.60
N LYS A 114 -25.04 -0.89 24.66
CA LYS A 114 -25.92 0.05 25.38
C LYS A 114 -25.13 1.22 25.98
N VAL A 115 -24.09 0.92 26.76
CA VAL A 115 -23.29 1.93 27.47
C VAL A 115 -22.63 2.89 26.50
N VAL A 116 -22.03 2.37 25.44
CA VAL A 116 -21.35 3.18 24.43
C VAL A 116 -22.36 4.01 23.64
N TYR A 117 -23.52 3.46 23.30
CA TYR A 117 -24.56 4.18 22.56
C TYR A 117 -25.08 5.40 23.33
N GLU A 118 -25.45 5.20 24.59
CA GLU A 118 -25.93 6.28 25.49
C GLU A 118 -24.82 7.33 25.67
N GLY A 119 -23.59 6.91 26.00
CA GLY A 119 -22.48 7.84 26.21
C GLY A 119 -22.07 8.63 24.97
N ILE A 120 -22.19 8.05 23.76
CA ILE A 120 -21.97 8.79 22.49
C ILE A 120 -23.07 9.80 22.27
N LEU A 121 -24.33 9.44 22.45
CA LEU A 121 -25.43 10.38 22.26
C LEU A 121 -25.33 11.57 23.21
N ASP A 122 -25.12 11.31 24.51
CA ASP A 122 -24.98 12.35 25.52
C ASP A 122 -23.83 13.32 25.17
N PHE A 123 -22.68 12.77 24.78
CA PHE A 123 -21.54 13.60 24.38
C PHE A 123 -21.85 14.45 23.15
N LEU A 124 -22.51 13.88 22.14
CA LEU A 124 -22.85 14.58 20.89
C LEU A 124 -23.92 15.66 21.09
N GLU A 125 -24.87 15.44 22.01
CA GLU A 125 -25.88 16.44 22.39
C GLU A 125 -25.25 17.61 23.15
N GLN A 126 -24.29 17.35 24.04
CA GLN A 126 -23.54 18.38 24.74
C GLN A 126 -22.53 19.11 23.82
N ASN A 127 -22.03 18.44 22.78
CA ASN A 127 -20.97 18.95 21.89
C ASN A 127 -21.37 18.91 20.41
N PRO A 128 -22.42 19.63 19.99
CA PRO A 128 -22.97 19.55 18.63
C PRO A 128 -22.00 20.01 17.54
N SER A 129 -21.07 20.92 17.87
CA SER A 129 -20.03 21.38 16.93
C SER A 129 -19.02 20.28 16.60
N ILE A 130 -18.67 19.43 17.57
CA ILE A 130 -17.80 18.27 17.39
C ILE A 130 -18.56 17.20 16.60
N GLY A 131 -19.82 16.92 16.99
CA GLY A 131 -20.66 15.98 16.28
C GLY A 131 -20.78 16.30 14.79
N ARG A 132 -21.06 17.56 14.44
CA ARG A 132 -21.10 18.01 13.04
C ARG A 132 -19.80 17.71 12.28
N LYS A 133 -18.63 18.03 12.86
CA LYS A 133 -17.32 17.77 12.22
C LYS A 133 -17.08 16.28 11.99
N VAL A 134 -17.46 15.42 12.95
CA VAL A 134 -17.32 13.97 12.83
C VAL A 134 -18.23 13.43 11.72
N ILE A 135 -19.49 13.86 11.67
CA ILE A 135 -20.42 13.45 10.61
C ILE A 135 -19.96 13.94 9.23
N GLU A 136 -19.43 15.17 9.11
CA GLU A 136 -18.87 15.68 7.86
C GLU A 136 -17.67 14.85 7.38
N LYS A 137 -16.79 14.43 8.30
CA LYS A 137 -15.68 13.51 7.99
C LYS A 137 -16.21 12.15 7.51
N ALA A 138 -17.20 11.58 8.18
CA ALA A 138 -17.82 10.32 7.77
C ALA A 138 -18.53 10.43 6.40
N LEU A 139 -19.16 11.57 6.09
CA LEU A 139 -19.74 11.82 4.76
C LEU A 139 -18.68 11.86 3.67
N LEU A 140 -17.51 12.44 3.94
CA LEU A 140 -16.39 12.44 3.02
C LEU A 140 -15.84 11.00 2.80
N ALA A 141 -15.76 10.21 3.87
CA ALA A 141 -15.39 8.79 3.82
C ALA A 141 -16.39 7.99 2.97
N ALA A 142 -17.70 8.15 3.20
CA ALA A 142 -18.73 7.45 2.44
C ALA A 142 -18.75 7.81 0.95
N ARG A 143 -18.50 9.08 0.61
CA ARG A 143 -18.32 9.53 -0.78
C ARG A 143 -17.09 8.89 -1.41
N SER A 144 -15.97 8.85 -0.68
CA SER A 144 -14.73 8.19 -1.12
C SER A 144 -14.97 6.69 -1.35
N ARG A 145 -15.61 5.98 -0.42
CA ARG A 145 -16.00 4.56 -0.57
C ARG A 145 -16.89 4.32 -1.78
N SER A 146 -17.90 5.16 -2.00
CA SER A 146 -18.76 5.07 -3.20
C SER A 146 -17.99 5.31 -4.50
N ALA A 147 -17.10 6.30 -4.52
CA ALA A 147 -16.22 6.56 -5.67
C ALA A 147 -15.25 5.40 -5.93
N ALA A 148 -14.65 4.85 -4.87
CA ALA A 148 -13.78 3.68 -4.93
C ALA A 148 -14.53 2.44 -5.45
N ARG A 149 -15.75 2.19 -4.98
CA ARG A 149 -16.61 1.10 -5.47
C ARG A 149 -16.92 1.25 -6.96
N LYS A 150 -17.30 2.45 -7.41
CA LYS A 150 -17.53 2.74 -8.83
C LYS A 150 -16.27 2.53 -9.67
N ALA A 151 -15.11 2.95 -9.15
CA ALA A 151 -13.83 2.75 -9.83
C ALA A 151 -13.44 1.26 -9.92
N ARG A 152 -13.60 0.49 -8.84
CA ARG A 152 -13.41 -0.98 -8.85
C ARG A 152 -14.36 -1.64 -9.85
N GLU A 153 -15.63 -1.23 -9.88
CA GLU A 153 -16.61 -1.78 -10.82
C GLU A 153 -16.27 -1.45 -12.28
N LEU A 154 -15.77 -0.23 -12.56
CA LEU A 154 -15.26 0.15 -13.89
C LEU A 154 -14.09 -0.74 -14.33
N ILE A 155 -13.14 -1.00 -13.43
CA ILE A 155 -12.02 -1.92 -13.67
C ILE A 155 -12.53 -3.34 -13.93
N ARG A 156 -13.50 -3.82 -13.13
CA ARG A 156 -14.10 -5.15 -13.29
C ARG A 156 -14.87 -5.30 -14.60
N ARG A 157 -15.69 -4.31 -14.99
CA ARG A 157 -16.45 -4.33 -16.26
C ARG A 157 -15.53 -4.36 -17.47
N LYS A 158 -14.40 -3.66 -17.41
CA LYS A 158 -13.33 -3.72 -18.42
C LYS A 158 -12.69 -5.11 -18.55
N SER A 159 -12.76 -5.94 -17.51
CA SER A 159 -12.24 -7.31 -17.50
C SER A 159 -13.28 -8.36 -17.93
N ALA A 160 -14.57 -8.16 -17.61
CA ALA A 160 -15.64 -9.15 -17.84
C ALA A 160 -16.19 -9.25 -19.28
N LEU A 161 -16.02 -8.22 -20.12
CA LEU A 161 -16.58 -8.16 -21.49
C LEU A 161 -15.77 -8.93 -22.56
N GLY A 162 -14.98 -9.93 -22.17
CA GLY A 162 -14.29 -10.85 -23.10
C GLY A 162 -13.09 -10.28 -23.87
N GLY A 163 -12.94 -8.96 -23.91
CA GLY A 163 -11.68 -8.30 -24.24
C GLY A 163 -10.96 -7.97 -22.95
N SER A 164 -9.88 -8.67 -22.64
CA SER A 164 -8.87 -8.21 -21.68
C SER A 164 -8.38 -6.83 -22.13
N SER A 165 -9.09 -5.76 -21.75
CA SER A 165 -8.69 -4.38 -22.07
C SER A 165 -7.56 -4.01 -21.12
N LEU A 166 -6.42 -4.65 -21.37
CA LEU A 166 -5.14 -4.32 -20.78
C LEU A 166 -4.91 -2.83 -20.96
N PRO A 167 -4.18 -2.19 -20.04
CA PRO A 167 -3.82 -0.78 -20.20
C PRO A 167 -3.21 -0.57 -21.58
N GLY A 168 -3.65 0.46 -22.32
CA GLY A 168 -3.14 0.69 -23.69
C GLY A 168 -1.63 0.89 -23.78
N LYS A 169 -1.00 1.25 -22.65
CA LYS A 169 0.46 1.38 -22.50
C LYS A 169 1.18 0.08 -22.12
N LEU A 170 0.46 -0.97 -21.70
CA LEU A 170 1.04 -2.26 -21.39
C LEU A 170 1.43 -2.96 -22.68
N ALA A 171 2.72 -3.26 -22.83
CA ALA A 171 3.18 -4.25 -23.78
C ALA A 171 3.12 -5.61 -23.09
N ASP A 172 2.12 -6.43 -23.38
CA ASP A 172 1.96 -7.74 -22.73
C ASP A 172 2.95 -8.79 -23.25
N CYS A 173 3.11 -9.89 -22.52
CA CYS A 173 3.81 -11.09 -22.98
C CYS A 173 2.84 -12.08 -23.64
N SER A 174 3.35 -13.00 -24.47
CA SER A 174 2.50 -14.00 -25.12
C SER A 174 2.20 -15.21 -24.23
N ASN A 175 3.04 -15.52 -23.24
CA ASN A 175 2.76 -16.57 -22.26
C ASN A 175 1.65 -16.11 -21.30
N ARG A 176 0.81 -17.07 -20.90
CA ARG A 176 -0.30 -16.87 -19.97
C ARG A 176 -0.09 -17.55 -18.63
N ASP A 177 0.94 -18.40 -18.51
CA ASP A 177 1.31 -19.03 -17.25
C ASP A 177 1.99 -17.98 -16.34
N PRO A 178 1.40 -17.64 -15.19
CA PRO A 178 1.96 -16.64 -14.28
C PRO A 178 3.36 -16.98 -13.76
N VAL A 179 3.69 -18.27 -13.62
CA VAL A 179 4.98 -18.75 -13.09
C VAL A 179 6.14 -18.30 -13.97
N PHE A 180 5.93 -18.31 -15.29
CA PHE A 180 6.93 -17.93 -16.28
C PHE A 180 6.81 -16.47 -16.73
N SER A 181 5.77 -15.76 -16.29
CA SER A 181 5.46 -14.42 -16.77
C SER A 181 5.98 -13.36 -15.82
N GLU A 182 6.66 -12.36 -16.39
CA GLU A 182 7.33 -11.28 -15.68
C GLU A 182 6.73 -9.93 -16.10
N LEU A 183 6.47 -9.04 -15.16
CA LEU A 183 6.01 -7.67 -15.42
C LEU A 183 7.08 -6.68 -14.97
N TYR A 184 7.62 -5.91 -15.92
CA TYR A 184 8.51 -4.79 -15.64
C TYR A 184 7.73 -3.50 -15.51
N LEU A 185 7.81 -2.87 -14.34
CA LEU A 185 7.34 -1.51 -14.09
C LEU A 185 8.51 -0.56 -14.37
N VAL A 186 8.42 0.18 -15.48
CA VAL A 186 9.54 0.98 -16.00
C VAL A 186 9.28 2.47 -15.84
N GLU A 187 10.31 3.22 -15.46
CA GLU A 187 10.25 4.67 -15.37
C GLU A 187 10.22 5.34 -16.77
N GLY A 188 9.09 5.95 -17.12
CA GLY A 188 8.93 6.73 -18.34
C GLY A 188 8.80 5.91 -19.63
N ASP A 189 8.33 6.59 -20.69
CA ASP A 189 8.15 5.97 -22.01
C ASP A 189 9.48 5.71 -22.72
N SER A 190 10.53 6.46 -22.41
CA SER A 190 11.86 6.33 -23.03
C SER A 190 12.48 4.97 -22.69
N ALA A 191 12.69 4.71 -21.39
CA ALA A 191 13.16 3.40 -20.93
C ALA A 191 12.15 2.30 -21.24
N GLY A 192 10.84 2.60 -21.18
CA GLY A 192 9.78 1.69 -21.62
C GLY A 192 9.91 1.26 -23.09
N GLY A 193 10.34 2.15 -23.98
CA GLY A 193 10.61 1.88 -25.39
C GLY A 193 11.79 0.93 -25.59
N SER A 194 12.92 1.21 -24.93
CA SER A 194 14.10 0.34 -24.97
C SER A 194 13.81 -1.04 -24.38
N ALA A 195 13.12 -1.10 -23.24
CA ALA A 195 12.72 -2.36 -22.60
C ALA A 195 11.77 -3.17 -23.48
N LYS A 196 10.79 -2.51 -24.13
CA LYS A 196 9.87 -3.19 -25.06
C LYS A 196 10.59 -3.80 -26.26
N GLN A 197 11.66 -3.16 -26.75
CA GLN A 197 12.44 -3.66 -27.88
C GLN A 197 13.42 -4.78 -27.48
N GLY A 198 14.01 -4.71 -26.28
CA GLY A 198 15.04 -5.66 -25.83
C GLY A 198 14.51 -6.92 -25.14
N ARG A 199 13.26 -6.94 -24.69
CA ARG A 199 12.67 -8.05 -23.91
C ARG A 199 12.51 -9.37 -24.68
N ASP A 200 12.40 -10.47 -23.92
CA ASP A 200 11.74 -11.68 -24.42
C ASP A 200 10.22 -11.49 -24.40
N ARG A 201 9.63 -11.22 -25.57
CA ARG A 201 8.17 -11.03 -25.72
C ARG A 201 7.34 -12.24 -25.28
N ARG A 202 7.95 -13.42 -25.14
CA ARG A 202 7.25 -14.62 -24.69
C ARG A 202 6.89 -14.54 -23.22
N THR A 203 7.81 -14.09 -22.38
CA THR A 203 7.68 -14.15 -20.92
C THR A 203 7.63 -12.78 -20.25
N GLN A 204 8.10 -11.71 -20.91
CA GLN A 204 8.26 -10.40 -20.28
C GLN A 204 7.26 -9.38 -20.79
N ALA A 205 6.46 -8.82 -19.89
CA ALA A 205 5.56 -7.71 -20.10
C ALA A 205 6.19 -6.40 -19.60
N ILE A 206 5.93 -5.28 -20.28
CA ILE A 206 6.48 -3.96 -19.94
C ILE A 206 5.33 -2.99 -19.70
N LEU A 207 5.29 -2.37 -18.52
CA LEU A 207 4.37 -1.30 -18.16
C LEU A 207 5.15 -0.02 -17.85
N PRO A 208 5.22 0.93 -18.81
CA PRO A 208 5.80 2.25 -18.56
C PRO A 208 4.94 3.05 -17.59
N LEU A 209 5.58 3.73 -16.64
CA LEU A 209 4.95 4.62 -15.67
C LEU A 209 5.34 6.07 -15.96
N ARG A 210 4.35 6.95 -16.09
CA ARG A 210 4.59 8.36 -16.41
C ARG A 210 4.50 9.23 -15.16
N GLY A 211 5.57 9.97 -14.91
CA GLY A 211 5.67 10.86 -13.75
C GLY A 211 5.73 10.10 -12.42
N LYS A 212 5.64 10.86 -11.33
CA LYS A 212 5.71 10.30 -9.97
C LYS A 212 4.39 9.63 -9.59
N VAL A 213 4.49 8.38 -9.13
CA VAL A 213 3.35 7.63 -8.62
C VAL A 213 2.75 8.35 -7.40
N ILE A 214 1.43 8.33 -7.26
CA ILE A 214 0.77 8.95 -6.10
C ILE A 214 1.18 8.22 -4.80
N ASN A 215 1.52 8.98 -3.77
CA ASN A 215 1.88 8.41 -2.47
C ASN A 215 0.68 7.71 -1.81
N ALA A 216 0.72 6.37 -1.77
CA ALA A 216 -0.34 5.53 -1.23
C ALA A 216 -0.50 5.59 0.30
N GLU A 217 0.48 6.13 1.02
CA GLU A 217 0.41 6.36 2.48
C GLU A 217 -0.53 7.52 2.80
N LYS A 218 -0.40 8.62 2.04
CA LYS A 218 -1.17 9.86 2.25
C LYS A 218 -2.47 9.91 1.46
N ALA A 219 -2.57 9.16 0.37
CA ALA A 219 -3.72 9.24 -0.51
C ALA A 219 -4.85 8.34 -0.02
N ARG A 220 -6.07 8.87 -0.04
CA ARG A 220 -7.29 8.08 0.12
C ARG A 220 -7.46 7.09 -1.04
N ILE A 221 -8.23 6.04 -0.80
CA ILE A 221 -8.46 4.96 -1.76
C ILE A 221 -9.10 5.48 -3.06
N ASP A 222 -10.05 6.39 -2.99
CA ASP A 222 -10.68 7.00 -4.17
C ASP A 222 -9.68 7.79 -5.02
N LYS A 223 -8.79 8.57 -4.39
CA LYS A 223 -7.73 9.29 -5.09
C LYS A 223 -6.74 8.34 -5.74
N LEU A 224 -6.35 7.27 -5.05
CA LEU A 224 -5.50 6.22 -5.61
C LEU A 224 -6.15 5.58 -6.84
N LEU A 225 -7.41 5.18 -6.72
CA LEU A 225 -8.15 4.56 -7.81
C LEU A 225 -8.50 5.53 -8.95
N SER A 226 -8.50 6.84 -8.72
CA SER A 226 -8.65 7.85 -9.78
C SER A 226 -7.37 8.08 -10.58
N ASN A 227 -6.22 7.63 -10.07
CA ASN A 227 -4.94 7.81 -10.73
C ASN A 227 -4.75 6.76 -11.85
N ASN A 228 -4.47 7.24 -13.05
CA ASN A 228 -4.33 6.38 -14.24
C ASN A 228 -3.18 5.37 -14.13
N GLU A 229 -2.08 5.73 -13.47
CA GLU A 229 -0.91 4.87 -13.30
C GLU A 229 -1.23 3.70 -12.38
N VAL A 230 -1.90 3.99 -11.26
CA VAL A 230 -2.39 2.99 -10.30
C VAL A 230 -3.43 2.09 -10.96
N GLN A 231 -4.43 2.64 -11.67
CA GLN A 231 -5.41 1.84 -12.41
C GLN A 231 -4.75 0.91 -13.43
N SER A 232 -3.73 1.41 -14.14
CA SER A 232 -3.01 0.62 -15.13
C SER A 232 -2.25 -0.54 -14.48
N MET A 233 -1.60 -0.29 -13.35
CA MET A 233 -0.90 -1.33 -12.58
C MET A 233 -1.87 -2.39 -12.05
N ILE A 234 -2.98 -1.99 -11.43
CA ILE A 234 -4.02 -2.93 -10.95
C ILE A 234 -4.56 -3.80 -12.10
N THR A 235 -4.87 -3.17 -13.24
CA THR A 235 -5.41 -3.86 -14.40
C THR A 235 -4.37 -4.80 -15.03
N ALA A 236 -3.10 -4.40 -15.05
CA ALA A 236 -2.02 -5.25 -15.54
C ALA A 236 -1.84 -6.47 -14.63
N LEU A 237 -1.77 -6.30 -13.31
CA LEU A 237 -1.59 -7.40 -12.37
C LEU A 237 -2.76 -8.40 -12.39
N GLY A 238 -3.99 -7.93 -12.64
CA GLY A 238 -5.16 -8.78 -12.82
C GLY A 238 -5.71 -9.43 -11.55
N ALA A 239 -5.07 -9.19 -10.40
CA ALA A 239 -5.44 -9.78 -9.11
C ALA A 239 -6.57 -9.03 -8.38
N GLY A 240 -7.09 -7.92 -8.90
CA GLY A 240 -8.03 -7.06 -8.15
C GLY A 240 -7.33 -6.00 -7.29
N PHE A 241 -8.08 -5.29 -6.46
CA PHE A 241 -7.53 -4.23 -5.61
C PHE A 241 -8.37 -3.97 -4.36
N GLY A 242 -7.69 -3.95 -3.21
CA GLY A 242 -8.32 -3.79 -1.90
C GLY A 242 -8.69 -5.13 -1.29
N GLY A 243 -9.43 -5.10 -0.20
CA GLY A 243 -9.66 -6.24 0.66
C GLY A 243 -9.54 -5.74 2.09
N SER A 244 -10.66 -5.32 2.65
CA SER A 244 -10.85 -5.45 4.09
C SER A 244 -11.34 -6.87 4.29
N GLU A 245 -10.80 -7.58 5.28
CA GLU A 245 -11.60 -8.62 5.90
C GLU A 245 -12.85 -7.91 6.45
N ASP A 246 -13.96 -7.99 5.72
CA ASP A 246 -15.24 -7.69 6.34
C ASP A 246 -15.38 -8.65 7.53
N ASP A 247 -16.00 -8.20 8.63
CA ASP A 247 -16.14 -8.94 9.90
C ASP A 247 -16.77 -10.36 9.78
N LEU A 248 -17.18 -10.75 8.56
CA LEU A 248 -17.78 -12.03 8.17
C LEU A 248 -16.83 -12.94 7.37
N GLY A 249 -15.61 -12.50 7.05
CA GLY A 249 -14.63 -13.28 6.27
C GLY A 249 -14.97 -13.45 4.78
N GLU A 250 -16.00 -12.77 4.27
CA GLU A 250 -16.39 -12.85 2.87
C GLU A 250 -15.55 -11.89 2.01
N LYS A 251 -14.71 -12.44 1.13
CA LYS A 251 -14.02 -11.65 0.08
C LYS A 251 -15.04 -11.12 -0.91
N SER A 252 -15.10 -9.80 -1.07
CA SER A 252 -15.95 -9.17 -2.08
C SER A 252 -15.41 -9.42 -3.49
N ALA A 253 -16.31 -9.54 -4.47
CA ALA A 253 -15.96 -9.71 -5.88
C ALA A 253 -15.27 -8.44 -6.45
N GLY A 254 -13.93 -8.39 -6.31
CA GLY A 254 -13.07 -7.27 -6.69
C GLY A 254 -11.89 -7.03 -5.73
N ASP A 255 -11.89 -7.70 -4.58
CA ASP A 255 -10.76 -7.71 -3.65
C ASP A 255 -9.54 -8.39 -4.28
N PHE A 256 -8.39 -8.08 -3.70
CA PHE A 256 -7.11 -8.61 -4.11
C PHE A 256 -7.08 -10.12 -3.87
N ASP A 257 -6.75 -10.85 -4.93
CA ASP A 257 -6.67 -12.29 -4.95
C ASP A 257 -5.32 -12.69 -5.55
N PRO A 258 -4.36 -13.15 -4.71
CA PRO A 258 -3.02 -13.52 -5.17
C PRO A 258 -3.06 -14.68 -6.18
N GLU A 259 -4.08 -15.53 -6.17
CA GLU A 259 -4.20 -16.65 -7.12
C GLU A 259 -4.53 -16.17 -8.55
N LYS A 260 -5.11 -14.98 -8.68
CA LYS A 260 -5.43 -14.35 -9.98
C LYS A 260 -4.30 -13.48 -10.52
N LEU A 261 -3.16 -13.45 -9.83
CA LEU A 261 -2.00 -12.66 -10.25
C LEU A 261 -1.47 -13.17 -11.59
N ARG A 262 -1.37 -12.27 -12.58
CA ARG A 262 -0.94 -12.62 -13.94
C ARG A 262 0.57 -12.84 -14.09
N TYR A 263 1.37 -12.37 -13.14
CA TYR A 263 2.83 -12.39 -13.20
C TYR A 263 3.40 -12.72 -11.83
N HIS A 264 4.12 -13.84 -11.70
CA HIS A 264 4.80 -14.21 -10.44
C HIS A 264 6.13 -13.48 -10.25
N LYS A 265 6.55 -12.64 -11.21
CA LYS A 265 7.65 -11.70 -11.01
C LYS A 265 7.22 -10.31 -11.45
N VAL A 266 7.00 -9.44 -10.48
CA VAL A 266 6.79 -8.01 -10.68
C VAL A 266 8.11 -7.31 -10.38
N ILE A 267 8.74 -6.76 -11.41
CA ILE A 267 10.09 -6.20 -11.35
C ILE A 267 9.99 -4.67 -11.48
N ILE A 268 10.42 -3.93 -10.47
CA ILE A 268 10.56 -2.48 -10.52
C ILE A 268 11.90 -2.16 -11.15
N MET A 269 11.88 -1.48 -12.30
CA MET A 269 13.07 -1.08 -13.06
C MET A 269 13.05 0.44 -13.26
N THR A 270 13.71 1.15 -12.34
CA THR A 270 13.82 2.61 -12.30
C THR A 270 15.25 3.06 -12.54
N ASP A 271 15.45 4.34 -12.84
CA ASP A 271 16.77 4.90 -13.05
C ASP A 271 17.60 4.92 -11.76
N ALA A 272 18.93 4.92 -11.91
CA ALA A 272 19.89 4.93 -10.82
C ALA A 272 20.19 6.36 -10.32
N ASP A 273 19.16 7.20 -10.27
CA ASP A 273 19.23 8.59 -9.84
C ASP A 273 18.28 8.87 -8.66
N VAL A 274 18.17 10.16 -8.29
CA VAL A 274 17.31 10.62 -7.19
C VAL A 274 15.82 10.45 -7.49
N ASP A 275 15.40 10.59 -8.75
CA ASP A 275 14.00 10.50 -9.15
C ASP A 275 13.55 9.04 -9.24
N GLY A 276 14.37 8.15 -9.79
CA GLY A 276 14.15 6.71 -9.80
C GLY A 276 14.11 6.14 -8.38
N SER A 277 14.98 6.61 -7.48
CA SER A 277 14.91 6.24 -6.04
C SER A 277 13.60 6.69 -5.38
N HIS A 278 13.07 7.85 -5.77
CA HIS A 278 11.78 8.33 -5.29
C HIS A 278 10.61 7.49 -5.84
N ILE A 279 10.59 7.18 -7.14
CA ILE A 279 9.56 6.32 -7.75
C ILE A 279 9.59 4.92 -7.13
N ARG A 280 10.79 4.34 -6.94
CA ARG A 280 10.98 3.07 -6.26
C ARG A 280 10.35 3.09 -4.86
N THR A 281 10.58 4.15 -4.08
CA THR A 281 10.00 4.31 -2.74
C THR A 281 8.47 4.40 -2.80
N LEU A 282 7.90 5.12 -3.76
CA LEU A 282 6.45 5.25 -3.94
C LEU A 282 5.80 3.92 -4.33
N LEU A 283 6.43 3.15 -5.22
CA LEU A 283 5.96 1.83 -5.63
C LEU A 283 6.04 0.82 -4.47
N LEU A 284 7.15 0.78 -3.73
CA LEU A 284 7.29 -0.05 -2.53
C LEU A 284 6.20 0.30 -1.51
N THR A 285 5.92 1.58 -1.29
CA THR A 285 4.84 2.04 -0.41
C THR A 285 3.47 1.55 -0.90
N PHE A 286 3.22 1.63 -2.21
CA PHE A 286 1.98 1.15 -2.80
C PHE A 286 1.79 -0.36 -2.58
N PHE A 287 2.79 -1.18 -2.94
CA PHE A 287 2.70 -2.63 -2.76
C PHE A 287 2.57 -2.98 -1.28
N TYR A 288 3.37 -2.40 -0.39
CA TYR A 288 3.30 -2.67 1.03
C TYR A 288 1.94 -2.32 1.66
N ARG A 289 1.31 -1.20 1.24
CA ARG A 289 0.05 -0.74 1.84
C ARG A 289 -1.21 -1.27 1.17
N LYS A 290 -1.14 -1.70 -0.09
CA LYS A 290 -2.34 -2.02 -0.89
C LYS A 290 -2.33 -3.40 -1.54
N MET A 291 -1.18 -4.06 -1.60
CA MET A 291 -0.98 -5.39 -2.22
C MET A 291 0.14 -6.14 -1.50
N LYS A 292 0.05 -6.23 -0.17
CA LYS A 292 1.14 -6.76 0.68
C LYS A 292 1.42 -8.23 0.35
N GLU A 293 0.39 -8.95 -0.06
CA GLU A 293 0.41 -10.35 -0.47
C GLU A 293 1.31 -10.60 -1.68
N VAL A 294 1.56 -9.58 -2.53
CA VAL A 294 2.56 -9.67 -3.62
C VAL A 294 3.97 -9.76 -3.04
N ILE A 295 4.24 -9.03 -1.95
CA ILE A 295 5.53 -9.06 -1.27
C ILE A 295 5.66 -10.34 -0.47
N ASP A 296 4.63 -10.73 0.28
CA ASP A 296 4.64 -11.92 1.12
C ASP A 296 4.70 -13.22 0.29
N GLY A 297 4.11 -13.22 -0.91
CA GLY A 297 4.27 -14.29 -1.90
C GLY A 297 5.64 -14.32 -2.59
N GLY A 298 6.52 -13.36 -2.29
CA GLY A 298 7.86 -13.27 -2.88
C GLY A 298 7.85 -12.88 -4.36
N TYR A 299 6.80 -12.22 -4.85
CA TYR A 299 6.63 -11.89 -6.26
C TYR A 299 7.18 -10.51 -6.64
N LEU A 300 7.57 -9.66 -5.69
CA LEU A 300 8.11 -8.32 -5.96
C LEU A 300 9.64 -8.29 -5.97
N PHE A 301 10.21 -7.70 -7.02
CA PHE A 301 11.65 -7.61 -7.25
C PHE A 301 12.07 -6.20 -7.65
N LEU A 302 13.33 -5.85 -7.38
CA LEU A 302 14.00 -4.66 -7.89
C LEU A 302 15.07 -5.07 -8.90
N ALA A 303 15.07 -4.43 -10.07
CA ALA A 303 16.14 -4.57 -11.04
C ALA A 303 17.37 -3.77 -10.60
N LEU A 304 18.56 -4.32 -10.87
CA LEU A 304 19.85 -3.66 -10.64
C LEU A 304 20.53 -3.41 -11.99
N PRO A 305 20.32 -2.26 -12.64
CA PRO A 305 21.09 -1.89 -13.82
C PRO A 305 22.54 -1.56 -13.45
N PRO A 306 23.49 -1.71 -14.39
CA PRO A 306 24.89 -1.34 -14.15
C PRO A 306 25.06 0.18 -14.05
N LEU A 307 26.00 0.62 -13.21
CA LEU A 307 26.34 2.03 -13.04
C LEU A 307 27.34 2.51 -14.10
N TYR A 308 28.20 1.61 -14.57
CA TYR A 308 29.30 1.94 -15.49
C TYR A 308 29.38 0.96 -16.65
N ARG A 309 29.76 1.47 -17.82
CA ARG A 309 30.25 0.71 -18.96
C ARG A 309 31.71 1.05 -19.19
N VAL A 310 32.56 0.03 -19.21
CA VAL A 310 33.99 0.13 -19.47
C VAL A 310 34.28 -0.52 -20.81
N SER A 311 34.93 0.20 -21.73
CA SER A 311 35.25 -0.31 -23.05
C SER A 311 36.72 -0.12 -23.42
N GLN A 312 37.27 -1.08 -24.16
CA GLN A 312 38.63 -1.04 -24.68
C GLN A 312 38.67 -1.70 -26.07
N GLY A 313 38.72 -0.86 -27.10
CA GLY A 313 38.61 -1.32 -28.49
C GLY A 313 37.24 -1.97 -28.75
N LYS A 314 37.21 -3.28 -29.01
CA LYS A 314 35.97 -4.05 -29.22
C LYS A 314 35.45 -4.74 -27.96
N LYS A 315 36.20 -4.73 -26.85
CA LYS A 315 35.78 -5.36 -25.60
C LYS A 315 34.94 -4.37 -24.79
N GLU A 316 33.82 -4.84 -24.26
CA GLU A 316 32.94 -4.08 -23.37
C GLU A 316 32.68 -4.90 -22.10
N ALA A 317 32.58 -4.21 -20.97
CA ALA A 317 32.22 -4.79 -19.69
C ALA A 317 31.38 -3.78 -18.89
N TYR A 318 30.58 -4.30 -17.96
CA TYR A 318 29.69 -3.52 -17.11
C TYR A 318 30.09 -3.65 -15.64
N ALA A 319 29.96 -2.57 -14.89
CA ALA A 319 30.19 -2.54 -13.45
C ALA A 319 28.98 -1.98 -12.71
N TYR A 320 28.67 -2.59 -11.57
CA TYR A 320 27.54 -2.26 -10.70
C TYR A 320 27.93 -1.41 -9.50
N ASP A 321 29.23 -1.31 -9.20
CA ASP A 321 29.79 -0.43 -8.18
C ASP A 321 31.16 0.14 -8.58
N ASP A 322 31.65 1.10 -7.78
CA ASP A 322 32.95 1.76 -8.01
C ASP A 322 34.14 0.79 -7.95
N ASN A 323 34.08 -0.21 -7.05
CA ASN A 323 35.17 -1.17 -6.87
C ASN A 323 35.29 -2.11 -8.08
N GLU A 324 34.16 -2.57 -8.60
CA GLU A 324 34.08 -3.39 -9.80
C GLU A 324 34.56 -2.62 -11.03
N ARG A 325 34.16 -1.34 -11.16
CA ARG A 325 34.66 -0.44 -12.21
C ARG A 325 36.18 -0.37 -12.18
N ASP A 326 36.77 -0.09 -11.01
CA ASP A 326 38.22 0.08 -10.89
C ASP A 326 38.97 -1.21 -11.20
N ARG A 327 38.48 -2.36 -10.72
CA ARG A 327 39.02 -3.68 -11.05
C ARG A 327 38.92 -3.99 -12.55
N LEU A 328 37.82 -3.65 -13.21
CA LEU A 328 37.65 -3.85 -14.66
C LEU A 328 38.62 -2.98 -15.46
N ILE A 329 38.77 -1.71 -15.07
CA ILE A 329 39.73 -0.79 -15.71
C ILE A 329 41.16 -1.31 -15.55
N GLU A 330 41.56 -1.76 -14.36
CA GLU A 330 42.88 -2.34 -14.14
C GLU A 330 43.11 -3.60 -14.97
N ARG A 331 42.13 -4.51 -15.03
CA ARG A 331 42.20 -5.73 -15.83
C ARG A 331 42.39 -5.41 -17.31
N MET A 332 41.57 -4.53 -17.87
CA MET A 332 41.67 -4.12 -19.28
C MET A 332 43.01 -3.44 -19.59
N LYS A 333 43.52 -2.59 -18.69
CA LYS A 333 44.86 -1.98 -18.84
C LYS A 333 45.98 -3.02 -18.82
N LYS A 334 45.87 -4.08 -18.01
CA LYS A 334 46.85 -5.18 -17.98
C LYS A 334 46.81 -6.00 -19.26
N ASP A 335 45.62 -6.29 -19.78
CA ASP A 335 45.42 -7.09 -20.99
C ASP A 335 45.94 -6.39 -22.26
N ASN A 336 45.78 -5.07 -22.37
CA ASN A 336 46.23 -4.31 -23.54
C ASN A 336 46.63 -2.88 -23.18
N LYS A 337 47.94 -2.67 -22.95
CA LYS A 337 48.48 -1.36 -22.55
C LYS A 337 48.41 -0.30 -23.66
N ASN A 338 48.27 -0.71 -24.92
CA ASN A 338 48.36 0.19 -26.07
C ASN A 338 47.00 0.79 -26.47
N THR A 339 45.90 0.28 -25.90
CA THR A 339 44.54 0.76 -26.22
C THR A 339 43.94 1.50 -25.03
N LYS A 340 43.50 2.75 -25.25
CA LYS A 340 42.87 3.56 -24.21
C LYS A 340 41.57 2.91 -23.74
N VAL A 341 41.42 2.81 -22.42
CA VAL A 341 40.17 2.41 -21.77
C VAL A 341 39.25 3.62 -21.69
N SER A 342 38.02 3.47 -22.18
CA SER A 342 36.94 4.44 -22.04
C SER A 342 35.97 3.98 -20.96
N MET A 343 35.39 4.94 -20.23
CA MET A 343 34.39 4.68 -19.19
C MET A 343 33.22 5.63 -19.41
N GLN A 344 32.02 5.07 -19.41
CA GLN A 344 30.75 5.78 -19.44
C GLN A 344 29.98 5.44 -18.17
N ARG A 345 29.50 6.46 -17.46
CA ARG A 345 28.57 6.29 -16.33
C ARG A 345 27.15 6.43 -16.86
N TYR A 346 26.29 5.47 -16.56
CA TYR A 346 24.87 5.55 -16.88
C TYR A 346 24.17 6.42 -15.84
N LYS A 347 23.37 7.40 -16.30
CA LYS A 347 22.50 8.18 -15.40
C LYS A 347 21.06 7.69 -15.41
N GLY A 348 20.59 7.20 -16.56
CA GLY A 348 19.26 6.62 -16.70
C GLY A 348 19.24 5.45 -17.67
N LEU A 349 18.22 4.61 -17.55
CA LEU A 349 18.00 3.43 -18.38
C LEU A 349 17.80 3.78 -19.86
N GLY A 350 17.31 4.99 -20.14
CA GLY A 350 17.13 5.50 -21.51
C GLY A 350 18.44 5.72 -22.29
N GLU A 351 19.60 5.77 -21.61
CA GLU A 351 20.91 5.85 -22.26
C GLU A 351 21.40 4.50 -22.79
N MET A 352 20.78 3.40 -22.33
CA MET A 352 21.11 2.05 -22.77
C MET A 352 20.33 1.72 -24.04
N ASN A 353 21.02 1.15 -25.02
CA ASN A 353 20.33 0.57 -26.17
C ASN A 353 19.60 -0.73 -25.75
N PRO A 354 18.63 -1.22 -26.54
CA PRO A 354 17.84 -2.40 -26.18
C PRO A 354 18.68 -3.66 -25.90
N THR A 355 19.76 -3.88 -26.65
CA THR A 355 20.65 -5.04 -26.48
C THR A 355 21.41 -4.97 -25.16
N GLN A 356 21.93 -3.78 -24.82
CA GLN A 356 22.62 -3.56 -23.55
C GLN A 356 21.68 -3.79 -22.37
N LEU A 357 20.47 -3.23 -22.43
CA LEU A 357 19.48 -3.40 -21.38
C LEU A 357 19.08 -4.86 -21.18
N TRP A 358 18.97 -5.62 -22.28
CA TRP A 358 18.76 -7.06 -22.24
C TRP A 358 19.90 -7.79 -21.53
N GLU A 359 21.13 -7.63 -22.03
CA GLU A 359 22.31 -8.37 -21.56
C GLU A 359 22.63 -8.10 -20.09
N THR A 360 22.34 -6.89 -19.59
CA THR A 360 22.72 -6.50 -18.23
C THR A 360 21.59 -6.70 -17.21
N THR A 361 20.35 -6.37 -17.59
CA THR A 361 19.30 -6.12 -16.60
C THR A 361 18.05 -6.98 -16.81
N MET A 362 17.78 -7.43 -18.04
CA MET A 362 16.52 -8.15 -18.34
C MET A 362 16.70 -9.64 -18.62
N ASN A 363 17.86 -10.08 -19.10
CA ASN A 363 18.12 -11.48 -19.40
C ASN A 363 18.17 -12.33 -18.12
N PRO A 364 17.28 -13.33 -17.95
CA PRO A 364 17.26 -14.19 -16.77
C PRO A 364 18.57 -14.94 -16.48
N GLU A 365 19.42 -15.15 -17.49
CA GLU A 365 20.70 -15.87 -17.33
C GLU A 365 21.83 -15.00 -16.76
N THR A 366 21.76 -13.68 -16.93
CA THR A 366 22.86 -12.76 -16.58
C THR A 366 22.47 -11.68 -15.57
N ARG A 367 21.18 -11.36 -15.45
CA ARG A 367 20.71 -10.31 -14.57
C ARG A 367 20.80 -10.68 -13.09
N THR A 368 20.88 -9.67 -12.24
CA THR A 368 20.68 -9.80 -10.80
C THR A 368 19.42 -9.04 -10.40
N LEU A 369 18.55 -9.69 -9.62
CA LEU A 369 17.34 -9.08 -9.06
C LEU A 369 17.40 -9.13 -7.54
N LEU A 370 16.95 -8.07 -6.87
CA LEU A 370 16.74 -8.07 -5.43
C LEU A 370 15.29 -8.42 -5.14
N GLN A 371 15.04 -9.54 -4.48
CA GLN A 371 13.70 -9.90 -4.02
C GLN A 371 13.33 -9.05 -2.80
N VAL A 372 12.15 -8.43 -2.82
CA VAL A 372 11.65 -7.64 -1.71
C VAL A 372 10.95 -8.57 -0.72
N SER A 373 11.31 -8.46 0.56
CA SER A 373 10.68 -9.19 1.67
C SER A 373 10.39 -8.25 2.84
N VAL A 374 9.56 -8.69 3.78
CA VAL A 374 9.26 -7.96 5.02
C VAL A 374 9.75 -8.78 6.20
N GLU A 375 10.90 -8.41 6.76
CA GLU A 375 11.46 -9.09 7.94
C GLU A 375 10.69 -8.73 9.22
N SER A 376 10.40 -7.44 9.40
CA SER A 376 9.63 -6.91 10.54
C SER A 376 8.51 -6.01 10.04
N ALA A 377 7.27 -6.46 10.17
CA ALA A 377 6.09 -5.67 9.79
C ALA A 377 5.96 -4.39 10.63
N ALA A 378 6.38 -4.43 11.90
CA ALA A 378 6.34 -3.27 12.80
C ALA A 378 7.33 -2.18 12.35
N GLU A 379 8.60 -2.55 12.13
CA GLU A 379 9.64 -1.62 11.70
C GLU A 379 9.36 -1.07 10.29
N ALA A 380 8.88 -1.92 9.37
CA ALA A 380 8.49 -1.50 8.04
C ALA A 380 7.33 -0.49 8.12
N ALA A 381 6.29 -0.76 8.92
CA ALA A 381 5.17 0.15 9.10
C ALA A 381 5.59 1.50 9.68
N GLU A 382 6.47 1.51 10.69
CA GLU A 382 7.03 2.73 11.27
C GLU A 382 7.86 3.51 10.25
N THR A 383 8.73 2.82 9.50
CA THR A 383 9.60 3.42 8.49
C THR A 383 8.77 4.09 7.39
N PHE A 384 7.75 3.39 6.85
CA PHE A 384 6.84 3.98 5.87
C PHE A 384 6.05 5.15 6.45
N GLN A 385 5.60 5.07 7.71
CA GLN A 385 4.90 6.17 8.36
C GLN A 385 5.79 7.41 8.51
N ASN A 386 7.04 7.25 8.96
CA ASN A 386 7.98 8.35 9.15
C ASN A 386 8.38 8.98 7.80
N LEU A 387 8.67 8.17 6.79
CA LEU A 387 9.13 8.67 5.48
C LEU A 387 7.99 9.16 4.60
N MET A 388 6.88 8.44 4.57
CA MET A 388 5.80 8.64 3.59
C MET A 388 4.55 9.25 4.21
N GLY A 389 4.40 9.24 5.54
CA GLY A 389 3.25 9.78 6.26
C GLY A 389 3.22 11.30 6.40
N SER A 390 2.21 11.83 7.07
CA SER A 390 1.94 13.28 7.16
C SER A 390 2.85 14.04 8.13
N ASP A 391 3.55 13.35 9.03
CA ASP A 391 4.44 13.98 10.00
C ASP A 391 5.74 14.46 9.32
N VAL A 392 5.92 15.78 9.28
CA VAL A 392 7.09 16.41 8.67
C VAL A 392 8.29 16.35 9.61
N GLU A 393 8.06 16.45 10.91
CA GLU A 393 9.14 16.50 11.90
C GLU A 393 9.77 15.13 12.07
N ALA A 394 8.95 14.08 12.21
CA ALA A 394 9.45 12.71 12.25
C ALA A 394 10.31 12.35 11.02
N ARG A 395 9.89 12.81 9.84
CA ARG A 395 10.64 12.66 8.60
C ARG A 395 11.98 13.41 8.63
N ARG A 396 11.97 14.66 9.09
CA ARG A 396 13.19 15.48 9.22
C ARG A 396 14.18 14.80 10.15
N THR A 397 13.75 14.40 11.35
CA THR A 397 14.60 13.70 12.32
C THR A 397 15.16 12.39 11.75
N PHE A 398 14.35 11.64 11.00
CA PHE A 398 14.82 10.43 10.33
C PHE A 398 15.93 10.75 9.32
N ILE A 399 15.75 11.78 8.48
CA ILE A 399 16.76 12.20 7.49
C ILE A 399 18.04 12.65 8.20
N GLU A 400 17.95 13.50 9.23
CA GLU A 400 19.12 14.00 9.96
C GLU A 400 19.92 12.89 10.63
N LYS A 401 19.22 11.93 11.26
CA LYS A 401 19.85 10.76 11.90
C LYS A 401 20.59 9.88 10.89
N ASN A 402 20.07 9.77 9.67
CA ASN A 402 20.59 8.87 8.64
C ASN A 402 21.43 9.57 7.56
N ALA A 403 21.56 10.90 7.59
CA ALA A 403 22.24 11.69 6.57
C ALA A 403 23.71 11.27 6.37
N LYS A 404 24.36 10.77 7.42
CA LYS A 404 25.75 10.29 7.37
C LYS A 404 25.96 9.05 6.49
N PHE A 405 24.89 8.32 6.17
CA PHE A 405 24.96 7.15 5.29
C PHE A 405 24.80 7.50 3.81
N VAL A 406 24.53 8.77 3.47
CA VAL A 406 24.36 9.22 2.09
C VAL A 406 25.72 9.57 1.50
N VAL A 407 26.23 8.70 0.64
CA VAL A 407 27.54 8.87 -0.02
C VAL A 407 27.42 9.60 -1.37
N ASN A 408 26.24 9.53 -2.00
CA ASN A 408 25.98 10.07 -3.35
C ASN A 408 24.75 10.99 -3.34
N LEU A 409 24.91 12.21 -2.85
CA LEU A 409 24.03 13.31 -3.25
C LEU A 409 24.57 13.85 -4.57
N ASP A 410 23.73 13.88 -5.61
CA ASP A 410 24.04 14.65 -6.82
C ASP A 410 24.26 16.11 -6.39
N VAL A 411 25.52 16.57 -6.44
CA VAL A 411 25.92 17.98 -6.28
C VAL A 411 26.08 18.59 -7.66
#